data_AF-A0A1G1EAF9-F1
#
_entry.id   AF-A0A1G1EAF9-F1
#
_cell.length_a   1.000
_cell.length_b   1.000
_cell.length_c   1.000
_cell.angle_alpha   90.00
_cell.angle_beta   90.00
_cell.angle_gamma   90.00
#
_symmetry.space_group_name_H-M   'P 1'
#
loop_
_entity.id
_entity.type
_entity.pdbx_description
1 polymer ?
#
loop_
_entity_poly.entity_id
_entity_poly.type
_entity_poly.pdbx_seq_one_letter_code
_entity_poly.pdbx_strand_id
1 'polypeptide(L)'
;MHYKNSVPSEAFFKIKYEDLMGIFYGMTKEIYVGDRSQVRPGSFWTSFETDPYLKITRSDIYGRCVPCIESLYFQIKEGKELINVELVNNCWKVGIILNSEEECLAFLYYYQEIFLSARPVRGRFGTRDANLGTYLLLFQAESETEKDILAEELTLCKAALQRPAEIFIQKGCASLYHELLGPWQAWQAYTPIQKPDLVPQLLSHIRKLLFWDE
;
A
#
# COMPACT_ATOMS: atom_id res chain seq x y z
N MET A 1 -9.73 -63.19 -3.30
CA MET A 1 -10.08 -62.37 -2.12
C MET A 1 -9.30 -61.08 -2.24
N HIS A 2 -9.97 -60.02 -2.69
CA HIS A 2 -9.38 -58.72 -3.00
C HIS A 2 -9.41 -57.83 -1.75
N TYR A 3 -8.27 -57.19 -1.42
CA TYR A 3 -8.25 -55.92 -0.72
C TYR A 3 -7.22 -55.01 -1.42
N LYS A 4 -7.71 -54.18 -2.34
CA LYS A 4 -7.07 -52.91 -2.71
C LYS A 4 -7.88 -51.83 -2.01
N ASN A 5 -7.35 -51.25 -0.95
CA ASN A 5 -7.87 -49.99 -0.41
C ASN A 5 -7.14 -48.85 -1.14
N SER A 6 -7.66 -48.47 -2.30
CA SER A 6 -7.42 -47.16 -2.88
C SER A 6 -8.26 -46.14 -2.12
N VAL A 7 -7.59 -45.14 -1.54
CA VAL A 7 -8.23 -43.94 -1.02
C VAL A 7 -9.03 -43.28 -2.14
N PRO A 8 -10.32 -42.94 -1.96
CA PRO A 8 -11.06 -42.15 -2.94
C PRO A 8 -10.47 -40.74 -2.96
N SER A 9 -10.07 -40.29 -4.14
CA SER A 9 -9.74 -38.89 -4.40
C SER A 9 -10.89 -38.00 -3.96
N GLU A 10 -10.65 -37.13 -2.99
CA GLU A 10 -11.61 -36.10 -2.60
C GLU A 10 -11.97 -35.27 -3.84
N ALA A 11 -13.28 -35.25 -4.11
CA ALA A 11 -13.87 -34.46 -5.15
C ALA A 11 -13.65 -32.97 -4.83
N PHE A 12 -12.75 -32.34 -5.58
CA PHE A 12 -12.72 -30.88 -5.68
C PHE A 12 -14.03 -30.44 -6.32
N PHE A 13 -14.98 -30.01 -5.50
CA PHE A 13 -16.18 -29.33 -5.97
C PHE A 13 -15.74 -28.06 -6.67
N LYS A 14 -15.85 -28.08 -8.00
CA LYS A 14 -15.67 -26.93 -8.88
C LYS A 14 -16.89 -26.05 -8.71
N ILE A 15 -16.92 -25.24 -7.66
CA ILE A 15 -17.92 -24.18 -7.54
C ILE A 15 -17.66 -23.24 -8.72
N LYS A 16 -18.62 -23.18 -9.65
CA LYS A 16 -18.52 -22.30 -10.80
C LYS A 16 -18.63 -20.87 -10.26
N TYR A 17 -17.71 -20.02 -10.68
CA TYR A 17 -17.66 -18.60 -10.35
C TYR A 17 -19.00 -17.87 -10.58
N GLU A 18 -19.82 -18.42 -11.49
CA GLU A 18 -21.16 -17.96 -11.84
C GLU A 18 -22.20 -18.13 -10.70
N ASP A 19 -22.03 -19.11 -9.80
CA ASP A 19 -22.98 -19.42 -8.72
C ASP A 19 -22.89 -18.45 -7.53
N LEU A 20 -21.79 -17.68 -7.42
CA LEU A 20 -21.59 -16.67 -6.37
C LEU A 20 -22.26 -15.31 -6.68
N MET A 21 -22.52 -15.04 -7.96
CA MET A 21 -23.05 -13.75 -8.44
C MET A 21 -24.54 -13.53 -8.12
N GLY A 22 -25.29 -14.59 -7.78
CA GLY A 22 -26.74 -14.53 -7.58
C GLY A 22 -27.20 -14.01 -6.21
N ILE A 23 -26.31 -13.83 -5.24
CA ILE A 23 -26.68 -13.61 -3.83
C ILE A 23 -26.39 -12.17 -3.34
N PHE A 24 -25.58 -11.38 -4.06
CA PHE A 24 -25.13 -10.04 -3.62
C PHE A 24 -25.81 -8.85 -4.34
N TYR A 25 -27.14 -8.91 -4.54
CA TYR A 25 -27.89 -7.73 -4.98
C TYR A 25 -28.17 -6.77 -3.81
N GLY A 26 -27.13 -6.03 -3.41
CA GLY A 26 -27.20 -5.00 -2.38
C GLY A 26 -25.97 -4.09 -2.43
N MET A 27 -26.11 -2.94 -3.10
CA MET A 27 -25.11 -1.86 -3.23
C MET A 27 -23.67 -2.36 -3.39
N THR A 28 -23.30 -2.76 -4.61
CA THR A 28 -21.91 -3.09 -4.95
C THR A 28 -21.03 -1.87 -4.71
N LYS A 29 -20.28 -1.87 -3.61
CA LYS A 29 -19.10 -1.02 -3.50
C LYS A 29 -18.16 -1.46 -4.62
N GLU A 30 -17.54 -0.51 -5.30
CA GLU A 30 -16.57 -0.77 -6.37
C GLU A 30 -15.24 -0.11 -6.00
N ILE A 31 -14.12 -0.71 -6.40
CA ILE A 31 -12.83 -0.05 -6.39
C ILE A 31 -12.68 0.71 -7.72
N TYR A 32 -12.58 2.03 -7.62
CA TYR A 32 -12.31 2.91 -8.74
C TYR A 32 -10.82 3.11 -8.90
N VAL A 33 -10.35 3.02 -10.15
CA VAL A 33 -8.95 3.22 -10.53
C VAL A 33 -8.84 4.57 -11.24
N GLY A 34 -7.94 5.43 -10.76
CA GLY A 34 -7.69 6.73 -11.35
C GLY A 34 -6.74 6.70 -12.55
N ASP A 35 -6.35 7.88 -13.00
CA ASP A 35 -5.42 8.02 -14.13
C ASP A 35 -3.99 7.60 -13.78
N ARG A 36 -3.29 7.10 -14.80
CA ARG A 36 -1.87 6.78 -14.71
C ARG A 36 -1.04 8.06 -14.59
N SER A 37 -0.21 8.12 -13.55
CA SER A 37 0.77 9.19 -13.32
C SER A 37 2.17 8.69 -13.65
N GLN A 38 2.80 9.27 -14.68
CA GLN A 38 4.18 8.95 -15.05
C GLN A 38 5.15 9.84 -14.25
N VAL A 39 6.10 9.23 -13.54
CA VAL A 39 7.09 9.98 -12.73
C VAL A 39 8.40 10.15 -13.52
N ARG A 40 8.79 9.12 -14.28
CA ARG A 40 9.98 9.04 -15.14
C ARG A 40 9.69 8.08 -16.30
N PRO A 41 10.44 8.14 -17.42
CA PRO A 41 10.36 7.12 -18.47
C PRO A 41 10.39 5.70 -17.90
N GLY A 42 9.44 4.85 -18.29
CA GLY A 42 9.33 3.47 -17.80
C GLY A 42 8.73 3.30 -16.38
N SER A 43 8.40 4.37 -15.66
CA SER A 43 7.77 4.28 -14.33
C SER A 43 6.37 4.86 -14.32
N PHE A 44 5.47 4.28 -13.54
CA PHE A 44 4.15 4.87 -13.34
C PHE A 44 3.54 4.48 -11.99
N TRP A 45 2.58 5.29 -11.55
CA TRP A 45 1.70 4.99 -10.43
C TRP A 45 0.26 5.31 -10.81
N THR A 46 -0.65 4.45 -10.38
CA THR A 46 -2.09 4.62 -10.55
C THR A 46 -2.74 4.51 -9.18
N SER A 47 -3.58 5.48 -8.81
CA SER A 47 -4.29 5.46 -7.53
C SER A 47 -5.60 4.68 -7.65
N PHE A 48 -6.06 4.06 -6.56
CA PHE A 48 -7.37 3.43 -6.48
C PHE A 48 -8.05 3.76 -5.15
N GLU A 49 -9.39 3.76 -5.14
CA GLU A 49 -10.21 4.03 -3.95
C GLU A 49 -11.64 3.51 -4.12
N THR A 50 -12.35 3.32 -3.00
CA THR A 50 -13.80 3.05 -3.00
C THR A 50 -14.71 4.26 -3.29
N ASP A 51 -14.16 5.47 -3.42
CA ASP A 51 -14.88 6.67 -3.86
C ASP A 51 -14.45 7.00 -5.31
N PRO A 52 -15.40 7.17 -6.25
CA PRO A 52 -15.09 7.38 -7.67
C PRO A 52 -14.36 8.69 -7.97
N TYR A 53 -14.35 9.63 -7.02
CA TYR A 53 -13.67 10.92 -7.15
C TYR A 53 -12.36 10.98 -6.34
N LEU A 54 -11.92 9.85 -5.77
CA LEU A 54 -10.72 9.72 -4.93
C LEU A 54 -10.70 10.73 -3.77
N LYS A 55 -11.86 10.98 -3.16
CA LYS A 55 -12.02 12.05 -2.16
C LYS A 55 -11.19 11.80 -0.91
N ILE A 56 -11.10 10.55 -0.44
CA ILE A 56 -10.32 10.20 0.74
C ILE A 56 -8.83 10.40 0.43
N THR A 57 -8.35 9.92 -0.73
CA THR A 57 -6.97 10.13 -1.17
C THR A 57 -6.61 11.60 -1.24
N ARG A 58 -7.48 12.45 -1.82
CA ARG A 58 -7.25 13.90 -1.89
C ARG A 58 -7.26 14.54 -0.51
N SER A 59 -8.22 14.15 0.35
CA SER A 59 -8.29 14.60 1.74
C SER A 59 -7.02 14.26 2.51
N ASP A 60 -6.51 13.04 2.37
CA ASP A 60 -5.27 12.60 3.04
C ASP A 60 -4.04 13.37 2.60
N ILE A 61 -3.91 13.67 1.31
CA ILE A 61 -2.75 14.40 0.79
C ILE A 61 -2.60 15.73 1.54
N TYR A 62 -3.67 16.51 1.62
CA TYR A 62 -3.63 17.85 2.24
C TYR A 62 -3.84 17.83 3.75
N GLY A 63 -4.59 16.86 4.28
CA GLY A 63 -4.91 16.76 5.70
C GLY A 63 -3.91 15.96 6.53
N ARG A 64 -3.12 15.08 5.91
CA ARG A 64 -2.18 14.19 6.62
C ARG A 64 -0.76 14.23 6.04
N CYS A 65 -0.62 14.02 4.73
CA CYS A 65 0.69 13.87 4.09
C CYS A 65 1.49 15.17 4.08
N VAL A 66 0.90 16.27 3.61
CA VAL A 66 1.54 17.59 3.59
C VAL A 66 1.94 18.03 5.01
N PRO A 67 1.04 18.03 6.01
CA PRO A 67 1.42 18.37 7.40
C PRO A 67 2.54 17.49 7.97
N CYS A 68 2.55 16.19 7.65
CA CYS A 68 3.59 15.26 8.08
C CYS A 68 4.97 15.60 7.48
N ILE A 69 5.00 15.96 6.20
CA ILE A 69 6.25 16.33 5.50
C ILE A 69 6.71 17.73 5.95
N GLU A 70 5.80 18.68 6.14
CA GLU A 70 6.10 20.01 6.70
C GLU A 70 6.67 19.91 8.11
N SER A 71 6.07 19.07 8.97
CA SER A 71 6.57 18.82 10.32
C SER A 71 8.01 18.31 10.31
N LEU A 72 8.34 17.35 9.42
CA LEU A 72 9.72 16.88 9.26
C LEU A 72 10.65 18.01 8.79
N TYR A 73 10.24 18.76 7.78
CA TYR A 73 11.02 19.87 7.22
C TYR A 73 11.37 20.91 8.30
N PHE A 74 10.39 21.39 9.06
CA PHE A 74 10.60 22.42 10.07
C PHE A 74 11.47 21.90 11.23
N GLN A 75 11.27 20.67 11.69
CA GLN A 75 12.12 20.08 12.73
C GLN A 75 13.58 20.00 12.30
N ILE A 76 13.86 19.55 11.07
CA ILE A 76 15.23 19.49 10.55
C ILE A 76 15.81 20.91 10.37
N LYS A 77 15.00 21.84 9.81
CA LYS A 77 15.42 23.23 9.57
C LYS A 77 15.76 23.98 10.86
N GLU A 78 15.07 23.69 11.95
CA GLU A 78 15.33 24.23 13.28
C GLU A 78 16.55 23.60 13.98
N GLY A 79 17.19 22.60 13.36
CA GLY A 79 18.36 21.93 13.91
C GLY A 79 18.02 20.96 15.04
N LYS A 80 16.81 20.39 15.07
CA LYS A 80 16.46 19.38 16.07
C LYS A 80 17.29 18.11 15.87
N GLU A 81 17.94 17.65 16.93
CA GLU A 81 18.69 16.38 16.93
C GLU A 81 17.76 15.16 17.08
N LEU A 82 16.57 15.37 17.65
CA LEU A 82 15.50 14.40 17.83
C LEU A 82 14.29 14.80 16.99
N ILE A 83 13.82 13.90 16.14
CA ILE A 83 12.64 14.12 15.29
C ILE A 83 11.42 13.46 15.94
N ASN A 84 10.37 14.23 16.17
CA ASN A 84 9.04 13.72 16.49
C ASN A 84 8.44 13.05 15.24
N VAL A 85 8.16 11.75 15.34
CA VAL A 85 7.62 10.91 14.26
C VAL A 85 6.15 10.52 14.48
N GLU A 86 5.44 11.16 15.40
CA GLU A 86 4.04 10.86 15.73
C GLU A 86 3.13 10.84 14.50
N LEU A 87 3.25 11.83 13.60
CA LEU A 87 2.43 11.92 12.40
C LEU A 87 2.66 10.76 11.42
N VAL A 88 3.91 10.31 11.26
CA VAL A 88 4.23 9.19 10.35
C VAL A 88 3.95 7.83 11.01
N ASN A 89 3.92 7.76 12.34
CA ASN A 89 3.65 6.53 13.08
C ASN A 89 2.23 6.01 12.90
N ASN A 90 1.25 6.86 12.61
CA ASN A 90 -0.14 6.45 12.35
C ASN A 90 -0.48 6.38 10.85
N CYS A 91 0.51 6.08 10.01
CA CYS A 91 0.33 5.91 8.58
C CYS A 91 1.07 4.66 8.12
N TRP A 92 0.34 3.74 7.48
CA TRP A 92 0.84 2.44 7.08
C TRP A 92 0.60 2.20 5.60
N LYS A 93 1.50 1.43 5.00
CA LYS A 93 1.36 0.85 3.67
C LYS A 93 1.50 -0.65 3.79
N VAL A 94 0.48 -1.38 3.35
CA VAL A 94 0.51 -2.83 3.21
C VAL A 94 0.61 -3.12 1.72
N GLY A 95 1.71 -3.75 1.33
CA GLY A 95 2.10 -3.92 -0.06
C GLY A 95 2.20 -5.37 -0.47
N ILE A 96 1.97 -5.63 -1.76
CA ILE A 96 2.25 -6.91 -2.40
C ILE A 96 2.98 -6.69 -3.72
N ILE A 97 4.01 -7.50 -3.96
CA ILE A 97 4.80 -7.48 -5.20
C ILE A 97 4.21 -8.49 -6.19
N LEU A 98 3.92 -8.03 -7.40
CA LEU A 98 3.29 -8.76 -8.50
C LEU A 98 4.13 -8.61 -9.79
N ASN A 99 3.82 -9.38 -10.83
CA ASN A 99 4.66 -9.44 -12.03
C ASN A 99 4.13 -8.58 -13.19
N SER A 100 2.89 -8.10 -13.09
CA SER A 100 2.31 -7.27 -14.13
C SER A 100 1.21 -6.36 -13.59
N GLU A 101 0.81 -5.39 -14.40
CA GLU A 101 -0.34 -4.55 -14.12
C GLU A 101 -1.65 -5.35 -14.12
N GLU A 102 -1.80 -6.31 -15.03
CA GLU A 102 -2.96 -7.20 -15.08
C GLU A 102 -3.08 -8.02 -13.80
N GLU A 103 -1.96 -8.44 -13.20
CA GLU A 103 -1.98 -9.08 -11.88
C GLU A 103 -2.44 -8.11 -10.78
N CYS A 104 -2.01 -6.84 -10.80
CA CYS A 104 -2.52 -5.83 -9.87
C CYS A 104 -4.04 -5.68 -9.99
N LEU A 105 -4.57 -5.58 -11.21
CA LEU A 105 -5.99 -5.42 -11.48
C LEU A 105 -6.80 -6.68 -11.09
N ALA A 106 -6.30 -7.87 -11.43
CA ALA A 106 -6.93 -9.12 -11.02
C ALA A 106 -6.97 -9.28 -9.49
N PHE A 107 -5.91 -8.85 -8.80
CA PHE A 107 -5.86 -8.86 -7.34
C PHE A 107 -6.87 -7.88 -6.73
N LEU A 108 -6.97 -6.65 -7.26
CA LEU A 108 -7.96 -5.67 -6.83
C LEU A 108 -9.39 -6.15 -7.07
N TYR A 109 -9.65 -6.76 -8.22
CA TYR A 109 -10.95 -7.35 -8.54
C TYR A 109 -11.32 -8.46 -7.54
N TYR A 110 -10.41 -9.40 -7.28
CA TYR A 110 -10.65 -10.45 -6.29
C TYR A 110 -10.85 -9.88 -4.88
N TYR A 111 -10.03 -8.91 -4.48
CA TYR A 111 -10.19 -8.22 -3.20
C TYR A 111 -11.57 -7.56 -3.09
N GLN A 112 -12.04 -6.92 -4.15
CA GLN A 112 -13.35 -6.29 -4.20
C GLN A 112 -14.46 -7.29 -3.90
N GLU A 113 -14.46 -8.44 -4.56
CA GLU A 113 -15.50 -9.46 -4.44
C GLU A 113 -15.59 -10.06 -3.03
N ILE A 114 -14.46 -10.16 -2.33
CA ILE A 114 -14.40 -10.85 -1.03
C ILE A 114 -14.51 -9.89 0.16
N PHE A 115 -13.88 -8.70 0.10
CA PHE A 115 -13.63 -7.89 1.29
C PHE A 115 -14.25 -6.48 1.27
N LEU A 116 -14.67 -5.96 0.11
CA LEU A 116 -15.02 -4.53 -0.01
C LEU A 116 -16.28 -4.11 0.74
N SER A 117 -17.17 -5.06 1.03
CA SER A 117 -18.38 -4.81 1.81
C SER A 117 -18.04 -4.25 3.21
N ALA A 118 -16.89 -4.65 3.77
CA ALA A 118 -16.50 -4.35 5.15
C ALA A 118 -16.05 -2.90 5.37
N ARG A 119 -15.23 -2.30 4.49
CA ARG A 119 -14.67 -0.95 4.70
C ARG A 119 -14.23 -0.27 3.40
N PRO A 120 -14.16 1.08 3.36
CA PRO A 120 -13.49 1.78 2.27
C PRO A 120 -12.02 1.39 2.22
N VAL A 121 -11.46 1.28 1.01
CA VAL A 121 -10.03 1.04 0.79
C VAL A 121 -9.48 2.06 -0.18
N ARG A 122 -8.17 2.27 -0.08
CA ARG A 122 -7.43 3.16 -0.98
C ARG A 122 -5.98 2.76 -1.07
N GLY A 123 -5.35 3.19 -2.15
CA GLY A 123 -3.98 2.83 -2.38
C GLY A 123 -3.46 3.21 -3.76
N ARG A 124 -2.35 2.61 -4.14
CA ARG A 124 -1.74 2.80 -5.45
C ARG A 124 -1.13 1.50 -5.95
N PHE A 125 -1.11 1.33 -7.26
CA PHE A 125 -0.26 0.33 -7.88
C PHE A 125 0.60 0.93 -8.97
N GLY A 126 1.65 0.22 -9.37
CA GLY A 126 2.54 0.66 -10.44
C GLY A 126 3.93 0.08 -10.34
N THR A 127 4.86 0.68 -11.07
CA THR A 127 6.25 0.22 -11.12
C THR A 127 7.21 1.40 -11.16
N ARG A 128 8.41 1.18 -10.62
CA ARG A 128 9.52 2.14 -10.73
C ARG A 128 10.29 1.98 -12.03
N ASP A 129 10.20 0.82 -12.68
CA ASP A 129 10.82 0.54 -13.96
C ASP A 129 10.15 -0.69 -14.57
N ALA A 130 9.42 -0.48 -15.68
CA ALA A 130 8.72 -1.53 -16.41
C ALA A 130 9.65 -2.63 -16.93
N ASN A 131 10.95 -2.37 -17.07
CA ASN A 131 11.92 -3.38 -17.49
C ASN A 131 12.24 -4.40 -16.39
N LEU A 132 11.93 -4.10 -15.12
CA LEU A 132 12.18 -5.01 -14.00
C LEU A 132 11.17 -6.14 -13.92
N GLY A 133 10.02 -6.04 -14.61
CA GLY A 133 8.94 -7.02 -14.51
C GLY A 133 8.32 -7.11 -13.12
N THR A 134 8.55 -6.11 -12.27
CA THR A 134 8.00 -6.04 -10.91
C THR A 134 7.03 -4.88 -10.79
N TYR A 135 5.85 -5.18 -10.29
CA TYR A 135 4.78 -4.24 -10.02
C TYR A 135 4.45 -4.30 -8.54
N LEU A 136 4.07 -3.15 -8.01
CA LEU A 136 3.73 -3.01 -6.62
C LEU A 136 2.26 -2.63 -6.52
N LEU A 137 1.51 -3.32 -5.68
CA LEU A 137 0.17 -2.92 -5.24
C LEU A 137 0.24 -2.58 -3.75
N LEU A 138 -0.11 -1.35 -3.40
CA LEU A 138 -0.08 -0.81 -2.04
C LEU A 138 -1.48 -0.42 -1.61
N PHE A 139 -1.89 -0.89 -0.43
CA PHE A 139 -3.03 -0.39 0.32
C PHE A 139 -2.54 0.54 1.43
N GLN A 140 -3.30 1.58 1.71
CA GLN A 140 -3.01 2.52 2.78
C GLN A 140 -3.91 2.24 4.00
N ALA A 141 -3.30 2.27 5.19
CA ALA A 141 -3.99 2.14 6.47
C ALA A 141 -3.60 3.27 7.42
N GLU A 142 -4.53 3.66 8.27
CA GLU A 142 -4.38 4.77 9.23
C GLU A 142 -4.25 4.33 10.67
N SER A 143 -4.39 3.03 10.93
CA SER A 143 -4.25 2.45 12.25
C SER A 143 -3.52 1.12 12.18
N GLU A 144 -2.98 0.69 13.32
CA GLU A 144 -2.37 -0.62 13.45
C GLU A 144 -3.37 -1.74 13.19
N THR A 145 -4.59 -1.62 13.74
CA THR A 145 -5.69 -2.56 13.48
C THR A 145 -6.02 -2.67 11.99
N GLU A 146 -6.17 -1.54 11.29
CA GLU A 146 -6.47 -1.57 9.84
C GLU A 146 -5.32 -2.18 9.03
N LYS A 147 -4.07 -1.89 9.41
CA LYS A 147 -2.87 -2.50 8.82
C LYS A 147 -2.88 -4.02 9.00
N ASP A 148 -3.20 -4.52 10.19
CA ASP A 148 -3.25 -5.97 10.45
C ASP A 148 -4.37 -6.65 9.64
N ILE A 149 -5.57 -6.06 9.62
CA ILE A 149 -6.69 -6.62 8.84
C ILE A 149 -6.35 -6.63 7.34
N LEU A 150 -5.77 -5.55 6.79
CA LEU A 150 -5.34 -5.54 5.39
C LEU A 150 -4.27 -6.61 5.11
N ALA A 151 -3.32 -6.82 6.02
CA ALA A 151 -2.29 -7.84 5.84
C ALA A 151 -2.89 -9.26 5.78
N GLU A 152 -3.87 -9.55 6.63
CA GLU A 152 -4.61 -10.81 6.62
C GLU A 152 -5.39 -11.00 5.31
N GLU A 153 -6.14 -9.99 4.88
CA GLU A 153 -6.92 -10.05 3.64
C GLU A 153 -6.03 -10.22 2.40
N LEU A 154 -4.92 -9.48 2.33
CA LEU A 154 -3.95 -9.64 1.24
C LEU A 154 -3.34 -11.04 1.25
N THR A 155 -3.12 -11.63 2.43
CA THR A 155 -2.64 -13.01 2.58
C THR A 155 -3.65 -14.01 2.04
N LEU A 156 -4.94 -13.82 2.33
CA LEU A 156 -6.03 -14.65 1.80
C LEU A 156 -6.15 -14.51 0.28
N CYS A 157 -6.13 -13.30 -0.26
CA CYS A 157 -6.14 -13.05 -1.71
C CYS A 157 -4.95 -13.73 -2.41
N LYS A 158 -3.74 -13.58 -1.84
CA LYS A 158 -2.52 -14.20 -2.35
C LYS A 158 -2.67 -15.73 -2.43
N ALA A 159 -3.18 -16.35 -1.38
CA ALA A 159 -3.39 -17.80 -1.32
C ALA A 159 -4.43 -18.26 -2.34
N ALA A 160 -5.56 -17.57 -2.45
CA ALA A 160 -6.63 -17.91 -3.38
C ALA A 160 -6.20 -17.79 -4.86
N LEU A 161 -5.40 -16.76 -5.18
CA LEU A 161 -4.89 -16.54 -6.53
C LEU A 161 -3.63 -17.38 -6.84
N GLN A 162 -3.18 -18.21 -5.90
CA GLN A 162 -1.98 -19.06 -6.00
C GLN A 162 -0.73 -18.27 -6.41
N ARG A 163 -0.58 -17.04 -5.89
CA ARG A 163 0.53 -16.15 -6.27
C ARG A 163 1.68 -16.30 -5.28
N PRO A 164 2.90 -16.63 -5.72
CA PRO A 164 4.09 -16.58 -4.89
C PRO A 164 4.56 -15.11 -4.74
N ALA A 165 3.73 -14.28 -4.13
CA ALA A 165 3.97 -12.85 -3.98
C ALA A 165 4.44 -12.50 -2.56
N GLU A 166 5.39 -11.58 -2.42
CA GLU A 166 5.79 -11.10 -1.09
C GLU A 166 4.82 -10.02 -0.61
N ILE A 167 4.30 -10.19 0.62
CA ILE A 167 3.55 -9.14 1.32
C ILE A 167 4.52 -8.43 2.26
N PHE A 168 4.52 -7.11 2.25
CA PHE A 168 5.34 -6.31 3.14
C PHE A 168 4.53 -5.18 3.78
N ILE A 169 5.04 -4.70 4.90
CA ILE A 169 4.44 -3.63 5.68
C ILE A 169 5.50 -2.56 5.92
N GLN A 170 5.12 -1.31 5.76
CA GLN A 170 5.98 -0.17 6.07
C GLN A 170 5.16 1.02 6.58
N LYS A 171 5.82 1.97 7.25
CA LYS A 171 5.22 3.29 7.49
C LYS A 171 4.98 4.02 6.16
N GLY A 172 3.94 4.84 6.10
CA GLY A 172 3.50 5.51 4.87
C GLY A 172 4.60 6.35 4.21
N CYS A 173 5.25 7.22 4.99
CA CYS A 173 6.38 8.03 4.51
C CYS A 173 7.74 7.43 4.89
N ALA A 174 7.83 6.11 5.10
CA ALA A 174 9.06 5.45 5.53
C ALA A 174 10.27 5.87 4.69
N SER A 175 10.12 5.90 3.36
CA SER A 175 11.21 6.26 2.44
C SER A 175 11.81 7.65 2.69
N LEU A 176 11.00 8.64 3.10
CA LEU A 176 11.47 10.00 3.33
C LEU A 176 12.25 10.14 4.65
N TYR A 177 11.78 9.45 5.69
CA TYR A 177 12.39 9.48 7.01
C TYR A 177 13.58 8.52 7.13
N HIS A 178 13.57 7.41 6.37
CA HIS A 178 14.54 6.33 6.50
C HIS A 178 15.98 6.76 6.27
N GLU A 179 16.23 7.67 5.31
CA GLU A 179 17.57 8.16 5.03
C GLU A 179 18.18 8.85 6.27
N LEU A 180 17.37 9.57 7.04
CA LEU A 180 17.81 10.34 8.20
C LEU A 180 17.79 9.53 9.50
N LEU A 181 16.73 8.74 9.70
CA LEU A 181 16.40 8.09 10.97
C LEU A 181 16.66 6.58 10.99
N GLY A 182 17.03 5.98 9.86
CA GLY A 182 17.22 4.54 9.74
C GLY A 182 15.91 3.75 9.66
N PRO A 183 15.94 2.42 9.89
CA PRO A 183 14.78 1.53 9.80
C PRO A 183 13.61 1.95 10.71
N TRP A 184 12.39 1.96 10.17
CA TRP A 184 11.22 2.45 10.89
C TRP A 184 10.82 1.60 12.10
N GLN A 185 11.26 0.33 12.13
CA GLN A 185 11.03 -0.59 13.23
C GLN A 185 11.76 -0.16 14.52
N ALA A 186 12.80 0.68 14.39
CA ALA A 186 13.57 1.19 15.52
C ALA A 186 13.12 2.58 15.96
N TRP A 187 12.15 3.19 15.27
CA TRP A 187 11.70 4.54 15.60
C TRP A 187 10.92 4.55 16.93
N GLN A 188 11.21 5.57 17.73
CA GLN A 188 10.47 5.92 18.93
C GLN A 188 9.76 7.26 18.70
N ALA A 189 8.84 7.67 19.58
CA ALA A 189 8.10 8.94 19.44
C ALA A 189 9.03 10.13 19.10
N TYR A 190 10.20 10.18 19.76
CA TYR A 190 11.32 11.04 19.39
C TYR A 190 12.49 10.18 18.95
N THR A 191 12.84 10.25 17.66
CA THR A 191 13.89 9.41 17.06
C THR A 191 15.12 10.27 16.72
N PRO A 192 16.34 9.88 17.13
CA PRO A 192 17.54 10.62 16.83
C PRO A 192 17.89 10.58 15.34
N ILE A 193 18.43 11.69 14.84
CA ILE A 193 19.07 11.74 13.52
C ILE A 193 20.32 10.85 13.55
N GLN A 194 20.32 9.79 12.73
CA GLN A 194 21.45 8.86 12.63
C GLN A 194 22.46 9.29 11.56
N LYS A 195 22.01 10.05 10.55
CA LYS A 195 22.83 10.50 9.43
C LYS A 195 22.73 12.02 9.25
N PRO A 196 23.36 12.81 10.15
CA PRO A 196 23.30 14.27 10.09
C PRO A 196 23.85 14.84 8.77
N ASP A 197 24.82 14.17 8.15
CA ASP A 197 25.41 14.60 6.87
C ASP A 197 24.41 14.63 5.71
N LEU A 198 23.29 13.90 5.80
CA LEU A 198 22.23 13.88 4.78
C LEU A 198 21.19 14.99 4.94
N VAL A 199 21.25 15.76 6.05
CA VAL A 199 20.29 16.84 6.34
C VAL A 199 20.18 17.85 5.19
N PRO A 200 21.27 18.39 4.61
CA PRO A 200 21.17 19.38 3.53
C PRO A 200 20.46 18.83 2.29
N GLN A 201 20.76 17.58 1.92
CA GLN A 201 20.16 16.90 0.78
C GLN A 201 18.66 16.66 1.01
N LEU A 202 18.29 16.18 2.20
CA LEU A 202 16.91 15.90 2.54
C LEU A 202 16.07 17.19 2.61
N LEU A 203 16.61 18.27 3.19
CA LEU A 203 15.96 19.58 3.20
C LEU A 203 15.70 20.08 1.77
N SER A 204 16.69 19.96 0.88
CA SER A 204 16.51 20.32 -0.53
C SER A 204 15.40 19.47 -1.18
N HIS A 205 15.42 18.16 -0.97
CA HIS A 205 14.41 17.26 -1.52
C HIS A 205 12.99 17.58 -1.03
N ILE A 206 12.80 17.76 0.28
CA ILE A 206 11.50 18.11 0.86
C ILE A 206 11.01 19.46 0.36
N ARG A 207 11.91 20.44 0.22
CA ARG A 207 11.56 21.77 -0.30
C ARG A 207 11.00 21.69 -1.73
N LYS A 208 11.61 20.87 -2.59
CA LYS A 208 11.10 20.61 -3.95
C LYS A 208 9.72 19.95 -3.94
N LEU A 209 9.50 19.02 -3.01
CA LEU A 209 8.22 18.31 -2.86
C LEU A 209 7.08 19.23 -2.36
N LEU A 210 7.36 20.13 -1.42
CA LEU A 210 6.34 20.98 -0.79
C LEU A 210 6.06 22.27 -1.56
N PHE A 211 7.10 22.92 -2.06
CA PHE A 211 7.01 24.31 -2.57
C PHE A 211 7.17 24.42 -4.07
N TRP A 212 7.45 23.33 -4.78
CA TRP A 212 7.72 23.33 -6.21
C TRP A 212 8.88 24.26 -6.62
N ASP A 213 9.82 24.48 -5.69
CA ASP A 213 11.04 25.24 -5.95
C ASP A 213 11.99 24.43 -6.85
N GLU A 214 12.61 25.08 -7.85
CA GLU A 214 13.58 24.46 -8.77
C GLU A 214 14.89 24.01 -8.10
#